data_AF-A0A0X4EN03-F1
#
_entry.id   AF-A0A0X4EN03-F1
#
_cell.length_a   1.000
_cell.length_b   1.000
_cell.length_c   1.000
_cell.angle_alpha   90.00
_cell.angle_beta   90.00
_cell.angle_gamma   90.00
#
_symmetry.space_group_name_H-M   'P 1'
#
loop_
_entity.id
_entity.type
_entity.pdbx_description
1 polymer ?
#
loop_
_entity_poly.entity_id
_entity_poly.type
_entity_poly.pdbx_seq_one_letter_code
_entity_poly.pdbx_strand_id
1 'polypeptide(L)' 'MFKSLLSILFTDILFPIYIFACASLFLWLVPDHWVLLTFIAIVVFIIVHPIIFGRFDKYN' A
#
# COMPACT_ATOMS: atom_id res chain seq x y z
N MET A 1 -4.95 -21.56 10.91
CA MET A 1 -5.16 -20.26 10.24
C MET A 1 -3.81 -19.55 10.13
N PHE A 2 -2.86 -20.16 9.40
CA PHE A 2 -1.59 -19.51 9.12
C PHE A 2 -1.87 -18.53 7.99
N LYS A 3 -1.75 -17.22 8.24
CA LYS A 3 -1.60 -16.28 7.13
C LYS A 3 -0.38 -16.75 6.35
N SER A 4 -0.54 -16.98 5.04
CA SER A 4 0.58 -17.34 4.18
C SER A 4 1.74 -16.37 4.44
N LEU A 5 2.97 -16.86 4.52
CA LEU A 5 4.19 -16.04 4.68
C LEU A 5 4.19 -14.83 3.73
N LEU A 6 3.64 -15.04 2.54
CA LEU A 6 3.44 -14.01 1.53
C LEU A 6 2.45 -12.92 1.99
N SER A 7 1.32 -13.29 2.59
CA SER A 7 0.36 -12.33 3.15
C SER A 7 1.00 -11.47 4.25
N ILE A 8 1.83 -12.05 5.12
CA ILE A 8 2.54 -11.31 6.18
C ILE A 8 3.56 -10.36 5.55
N LEU A 9 4.39 -10.84 4.62
CA LEU A 9 5.38 -10.03 3.91
C LEU A 9 4.74 -8.83 3.19
N PHE A 10 3.61 -9.05 2.54
CA PHE A 10 2.92 -7.99 1.80
C PHE A 10 2.19 -6.99 2.70
N THR A 11 1.58 -7.46 3.80
CA THR A 11 0.77 -6.59 4.66
C THR A 11 1.60 -5.88 5.72
N ASP A 12 2.57 -6.56 6.34
CA ASP A 12 3.31 -6.02 7.48
C ASP A 12 4.60 -5.28 7.07
N ILE A 13 5.22 -5.67 5.95
CA ILE A 13 6.51 -5.09 5.50
C ILE A 13 6.32 -4.19 4.28
N LEU A 14 5.62 -4.63 3.23
CA LEU A 14 5.44 -3.81 2.04
C LEU A 14 4.58 -2.56 2.28
N PHE A 15 3.62 -2.64 3.20
CA PHE A 15 2.73 -1.51 3.50
C PHE A 15 3.47 -0.29 4.07
N PRO A 16 4.27 -0.40 5.15
CA PRO A 16 5.05 0.73 5.63
C PRO A 16 6.08 1.21 4.60
N ILE A 17 6.73 0.29 3.87
CA ILE A 17 7.68 0.65 2.81
C ILE A 17 7.01 1.49 1.72
N TYR A 18 5.80 1.11 1.31
CA TYR A 18 5.00 1.85 0.34
C TYR A 18 4.68 3.27 0.84
N ILE A 19 4.26 3.40 2.11
CA ILE A 19 3.97 4.71 2.71
C ILE A 19 5.22 5.60 2.70
N PHE A 20 6.38 5.07 3.11
CA PHE A 20 7.64 5.83 3.09
C PHE A 20 8.08 6.21 1.68
N ALA A 21 7.91 5.32 0.70
CA ALA A 21 8.23 5.59 -0.70
C ALA A 21 7.31 6.69 -1.27
N CYS A 22 6.01 6.62 -1.01
CA CYS A 22 5.07 7.66 -1.45
C CYS A 22 5.33 8.99 -0.75
N ALA A 23 5.61 8.98 0.56
CA ALA A 23 5.93 10.21 1.31
C ALA A 23 7.17 10.90 0.76
N SER A 24 8.25 10.14 0.53
CA SER A 24 9.49 10.69 -0.03
C SER A 24 9.32 11.17 -1.48
N LEU A 25 8.57 10.44 -2.31
CA LEU A 25 8.27 10.83 -3.69
C LEU A 25 7.44 12.11 -3.74
N PHE A 26 6.39 12.23 -2.94
CA PHE A 26 5.55 13.44 -2.91
C PHE A 26 6.25 14.63 -2.25
N LEU A 27 7.11 14.40 -1.25
CA LEU A 27 7.98 15.46 -0.71
C LEU A 27 8.89 16.04 -1.80
N TRP A 28 9.41 15.19 -2.69
CA TRP A 28 10.29 15.63 -3.77
C TRP A 28 9.53 16.30 -4.92
N LEU A 29 8.34 15.78 -5.27
CA LEU A 29 7.59 16.24 -6.44
C LEU A 29 6.68 17.44 -6.15
N VAL A 30 5.95 17.42 -5.02
CA VAL A 30 4.94 18.44 -4.65
C VAL A 30 5.01 18.73 -3.15
N PRO A 31 6.05 19.44 -2.69
CA PRO A 31 6.34 19.64 -1.26
C PRO A 31 5.27 20.45 -0.50
N ASP A 32 4.42 21.23 -1.18
CA ASP A 32 3.35 21.97 -0.51
C ASP A 32 2.12 21.10 -0.17
N HIS A 33 1.90 20.02 -0.93
CA HIS A 33 0.69 19.18 -0.84
C HIS A 33 1.02 17.71 -0.55
N TRP A 34 2.26 17.40 -0.20
CA TRP A 34 2.74 16.03 -0.01
C TRP A 34 1.93 15.23 1.02
N VAL A 35 1.49 15.88 2.11
CA VAL A 35 0.66 15.25 3.15
C VAL A 35 -0.71 14.83 2.60
N LEU A 36 -1.32 15.69 1.80
CA LEU A 36 -2.65 15.45 1.22
C LEU A 36 -2.57 14.34 0.15
N LEU A 37 -1.52 14.37 -0.68
CA LEU A 37 -1.23 13.34 -1.68
C LEU A 37 -0.90 11.98 -1.05
N THR A 38 -0.12 11.94 0.03
CA THR A 38 0.14 10.69 0.77
C THR A 38 -1.15 10.12 1.36
N PHE A 39 -2.01 10.96 1.92
CA PHE A 39 -3.29 10.52 2.46
C PHE A 39 -4.18 9.89 1.37
N ILE A 40 -4.30 10.56 0.22
CA ILE A 40 -5.05 10.03 -0.93
C ILE A 40 -4.42 8.71 -1.42
N ALA A 41 -3.09 8.63 -1.51
CA ALA A 41 -2.39 7.42 -1.93
C ALA A 41 -2.63 6.24 -0.99
N ILE A 42 -2.67 6.48 0.32
CA ILE A 42 -3.01 5.44 1.32
C ILE A 42 -4.44 4.94 1.10
N VAL A 43 -5.41 5.83 0.92
CA VAL A 43 -6.82 5.46 0.66
C VAL A 43 -6.94 4.63 -0.62
N VAL A 44 -6.29 5.06 -1.70
CA VAL A 44 -6.26 4.32 -2.97
C VAL A 44 -5.62 2.95 -2.78
N PHE A 45 -4.50 2.87 -2.04
CA PHE A 45 -3.84 1.60 -1.76
C PHE A 45 -4.74 0.64 -1.00
N ILE A 46 -5.46 1.09 0.03
CA ILE A 46 -6.41 0.26 0.80
C ILE A 46 -7.52 -0.30 -0.07
N ILE A 47 -7.99 0.44 -1.09
CA ILE A 47 -9.04 -0.02 -2.02
C ILE A 47 -8.47 -0.95 -3.09
N VAL A 48 -7.31 -0.63 -3.64
CA VAL A 48 -6.69 -1.40 -4.73
C VAL A 48 -6.08 -2.71 -4.22
N HIS A 49 -5.55 -2.73 -3.00
CA HIS A 49 -4.95 -3.90 -2.37
C HIS A 49 -5.90 -5.12 -2.37
N PRO A 50 -7.14 -5.08 -1.85
CA PRO A 50 -8.06 -6.22 -1.92
C PRO A 50 -8.52 -6.55 -3.35
N ILE A 51 -8.47 -5.62 -4.30
CA ILE A 51 -8.84 -5.91 -5.70
C ILE A 51 -7.73 -6.70 -6.43
N ILE A 52 -6.47 -6.35 -6.17
CA ILE A 52 -5.31 -7.07 -6.72
C ILE A 52 -5.15 -8.41 -6.01
N PHE A 53 -5.18 -8.41 -4.67
CA PHE A 53 -4.88 -9.60 -3.87
C PHE A 53 -6.09 -10.51 -3.63
N GLY A 54 -7.30 -9.97 -3.57
CA GLY A 54 -8.54 -10.77 -3.53
C GLY A 54 -8.80 -11.54 -4.83
N ARG A 55 -8.16 -11.15 -5.95
CA ARG A 55 -8.13 -11.97 -7.16
C ARG A 55 -7.27 -13.22 -7.02
N PHE A 56 -6.25 -13.23 -6.16
CA PHE A 56 -5.44 -14.41 -5.89
C PHE A 56 -6.14 -15.41 -4.95
N ASP A 57 -7.17 -14.98 -4.21
CA ASP A 57 -7.99 -15.85 -3.35
C ASP A 57 -9.03 -16.67 -4.14
N LYS A 58 -9.28 -16.32 -5.42
CA LYS A 58 -10.22 -17.03 -6.31
C LYS A 58 -9.67 -18.31 -6.95
N TYR A 59 -8.46 -18.74 -6.60
CA TYR A 59 -7.86 -19.99 -7.06
C TYR A 59 -8.00 -21.13 -6.03
N ASN A 60 -9.11 -21.16 -5.29
CA ASN A 60 -9.52 -22.30 -4.48
C ASN A 60 -10.87 -22.84 -4.95
#